data_AF-A0A6J6Z8J0-F1
#
_entry.id   AF-A0A6J6Z8J0-F1
#
_cell.length_a   1.000
_cell.length_b   1.000
_cell.length_c   1.000
_cell.angle_alpha   90.00
_cell.angle_beta   90.00
_cell.angle_gamma   90.00
#
_symmetry.space_group_name_H-M   'P 1'
#
loop_
_entity.id
_entity.type
_entity.pdbx_description
1 polymer ?
#
loop_
_entity_poly.entity_id
_entity_poly.type
_entity_poly.pdbx_seq_one_letter_code
_entity_poly.pdbx_strand_id
1 'polypeptide(L)'
;MRRWLGHHERCRSCGIRWHREHGFELGPIALNVVITFFTLAVGMVIAFVATSPDFPVATLTASMVAGAIVIPLIAYPFTYMLWQAFDLLSHPPAEPEIAEARESLQKSCSDA
;
A
#
# COMPACT_ATOMS: atom_id res chain seq x y z
N MET A 1 16.95 6.68 -5.40
CA MET A 1 15.53 6.59 -5.82
C MET A 1 15.28 5.42 -6.79
N ARG A 2 15.63 4.17 -6.44
CA ARG A 2 15.73 3.10 -7.45
C ARG A 2 14.68 1.97 -7.39
N ARG A 3 13.77 1.91 -6.41
CA ARG A 3 12.71 0.88 -6.37
C ARG A 3 11.51 1.33 -5.53
N TRP A 4 10.67 2.21 -6.06
CA TRP A 4 9.35 2.49 -5.48
C TRP A 4 8.33 1.39 -5.85
N LEU A 5 8.51 0.73 -7.00
CA LEU A 5 7.75 -0.44 -7.47
C LEU A 5 8.50 -1.76 -7.35
N GLY A 6 9.68 -1.77 -6.71
CA GLY A 6 10.47 -3.00 -6.62
C GLY A 6 9.90 -3.93 -5.55
N HIS A 7 9.45 -5.11 -5.96
CA HIS A 7 9.16 -6.21 -5.05
C HIS A 7 10.47 -6.62 -4.37
N HIS A 8 10.55 -6.49 -3.05
CA HIS A 8 11.67 -7.02 -2.27
C HIS A 8 11.16 -8.26 -1.56
N GLU A 9 11.98 -9.30 -1.44
CA GLU A 9 11.56 -10.52 -0.73
C GLU A 9 11.45 -10.28 0.79
N ARG A 10 12.17 -9.28 1.31
CA ARG A 10 12.21 -8.89 2.72
C ARG A 10 12.01 -7.39 2.92
N CYS A 11 11.46 -7.02 4.06
CA CYS A 11 11.32 -5.64 4.48
C CYS A 11 12.70 -5.05 4.86
N ARG A 12 13.02 -3.85 4.36
CA ARG A 12 14.29 -3.18 4.68
C ARG A 12 14.37 -2.61 6.09
N SER A 13 13.24 -2.36 6.74
CA SER A 13 13.19 -1.80 8.08
C SER A 13 13.32 -2.90 9.15
N CYS A 14 12.54 -3.97 9.03
CA CYS A 14 12.48 -5.03 10.03
C CYS A 14 13.11 -6.37 9.60
N GLY A 15 13.50 -6.56 8.35
CA GLY A 15 14.12 -7.81 7.86
C GLY A 15 13.16 -8.98 7.64
N ILE A 16 11.91 -8.86 8.10
CA ILE A 16 10.88 -9.91 7.96
C ILE A 16 10.51 -10.09 6.48
N ARG A 17 10.25 -11.34 6.08
CA ARG A 17 9.77 -11.70 4.73
C ARG A 17 8.35 -11.21 4.52
N TRP A 18 8.04 -10.68 3.34
CA TRP A 18 6.67 -10.26 3.01
C TRP A 18 5.74 -11.46 2.83
N HIS A 19 6.20 -12.48 2.11
CA HIS A 19 5.42 -13.69 1.84
C HIS A 19 5.65 -14.74 2.96
N ARG A 20 5.00 -14.53 4.11
CA ARG A 20 5.00 -15.46 5.26
C ARG A 20 3.99 -16.59 5.09
N GLU A 21 2.83 -16.27 4.52
CA GLU A 21 1.70 -17.18 4.35
C GLU A 21 1.16 -17.12 2.91
N HIS A 22 0.55 -18.22 2.46
CA HIS A 22 -0.18 -18.23 1.19
C HIS A 22 -1.40 -17.33 1.30
N GLY A 23 -1.43 -16.26 0.49
CA GLY A 23 -2.55 -15.31 0.47
C GLY A 23 -2.26 -13.97 1.13
N PHE A 24 -1.04 -13.73 1.63
CA PHE A 24 -0.63 -12.41 2.14
C PHE A 24 -0.94 -11.28 1.14
N GLU A 25 -0.73 -11.53 -0.16
CA GLU A 25 -0.99 -10.58 -1.25
C GLU A 25 -2.45 -10.12 -1.37
N LEU A 26 -3.42 -10.87 -0.83
CA LEU A 26 -4.83 -10.49 -0.87
C LEU A 26 -5.11 -9.26 0.01
N GLY A 27 -4.37 -9.10 1.11
CA GLY A 27 -4.53 -7.98 2.03
C GLY A 27 -4.16 -6.62 1.45
N PRO A 28 -2.95 -6.44 0.90
CA PRO A 28 -2.55 -5.20 0.23
C PRO A 28 -3.46 -4.83 -0.93
N ILE A 29 -3.97 -5.82 -1.68
CA ILE A 29 -4.95 -5.62 -2.75
C ILE A 29 -6.27 -5.10 -2.18
N ALA A 30 -6.81 -5.76 -1.16
CA ALA A 30 -8.06 -5.35 -0.52
C ALA A 30 -7.96 -3.93 0.06
N LEU A 31 -6.86 -3.61 0.74
CA LEU A 31 -6.60 -2.26 1.25
C LEU A 31 -6.50 -1.23 0.13
N ASN A 32 -5.86 -1.56 -0.99
CA ASN A 32 -5.72 -0.64 -2.12
C ASN A 32 -7.09 -0.32 -2.74
N VAL A 33 -7.94 -1.34 -2.90
CA VAL A 33 -9.32 -1.18 -3.35
C VAL A 33 -10.09 -0.26 -2.40
N VAL A 34 -10.07 -0.56 -1.09
CA VAL A 34 -10.80 0.25 -0.09
C VAL A 34 -10.33 1.71 -0.12
N ILE A 35 -9.03 1.96 -0.12
CA ILE A 35 -8.46 3.32 -0.16
C ILE A 35 -8.90 4.03 -1.45
N THR A 36 -8.78 3.38 -2.60
CA THR A 36 -9.11 3.97 -3.90
C THR A 36 -10.58 4.36 -3.97
N PHE A 37 -11.49 3.43 -3.65
CA PHE A 37 -12.93 3.70 -3.66
C PHE A 37 -13.33 4.75 -2.64
N PHE A 38 -12.75 4.71 -1.44
CA PHE A 38 -13.02 5.72 -0.42
C PHE A 38 -12.57 7.11 -0.86
N THR A 39 -11.35 7.24 -1.42
CA THR A 39 -10.85 8.52 -1.92
C THR A 39 -11.68 9.04 -3.09
N LEU A 40 -12.11 8.19 -4.02
CA LEU A 40 -13.00 8.59 -5.11
C LEU A 40 -14.37 9.04 -4.61
N ALA A 41 -14.97 8.31 -3.67
CA ALA A 41 -16.27 8.67 -3.09
C ALA A 41 -16.22 10.02 -2.38
N VAL A 42 -15.20 10.24 -1.53
CA VAL A 42 -14.99 11.51 -0.83
C VAL A 42 -14.69 12.64 -1.84
N GLY A 43 -13.81 12.37 -2.81
CA GLY A 43 -13.46 13.33 -3.86
C GLY A 43 -14.67 13.74 -4.69
N MET A 44 -15.57 12.81 -4.99
CA MET A 44 -16.82 13.09 -5.69
C MET A 44 -17.70 14.04 -4.87
N VAL A 45 -17.94 13.74 -3.58
CA VAL A 45 -18.76 14.61 -2.71
C VAL A 45 -18.16 16.02 -2.64
N ILE A 46 -16.85 16.13 -2.45
CA ILE A 46 -16.15 17.43 -2.42
C ILE A 46 -16.34 18.19 -3.73
N ALA A 47 -16.16 17.50 -4.86
CA ALA A 47 -16.27 18.13 -6.17
C ALA A 47 -17.68 18.65 -6.44
N PHE A 48 -18.72 17.87 -6.09
CA PHE A 48 -20.12 18.29 -6.19
C PHE A 48 -20.42 19.52 -5.33
N VAL A 49 -19.96 19.57 -4.08
CA VAL A 49 -20.15 20.74 -3.21
C VAL A 49 -19.43 21.97 -3.78
N ALA A 50 -18.23 21.78 -4.34
CA ALA A 50 -17.41 22.88 -4.85
C ALA A 50 -17.89 23.46 -6.20
N THR A 51 -18.56 22.66 -7.04
CA THR A 51 -19.07 23.11 -8.36
C THR A 51 -20.55 23.47 -8.36
N SER A 52 -21.25 23.36 -7.24
CA SER A 52 -22.63 23.85 -7.14
C SER A 52 -22.70 25.36 -7.46
N PRO A 53 -23.58 25.83 -8.38
CA PRO A 53 -24.67 25.11 -9.07
C PRO A 53 -24.34 24.61 -10.49
N ASP A 54 -23.23 25.05 -11.08
CA ASP A 54 -22.83 24.70 -12.45
C ASP A 54 -21.90 23.48 -12.44
N PHE A 55 -22.43 22.30 -12.74
CA PHE A 55 -21.66 21.05 -12.70
C PHE A 55 -20.97 20.76 -14.04
N PRO A 56 -19.64 20.94 -14.17
CA PRO A 56 -18.91 20.59 -15.38
C PRO A 56 -18.70 19.07 -15.44
N VAL A 57 -19.74 18.33 -15.83
CA VAL A 57 -19.77 16.85 -15.82
C VAL A 57 -18.56 16.25 -16.53
N ALA A 58 -18.17 16.79 -17.69
CA ALA A 58 -17.02 16.27 -18.43
C ALA A 58 -15.70 16.34 -17.64
N THR A 59 -15.44 17.47 -16.98
CA THR A 59 -14.23 17.69 -16.16
C THR A 59 -14.26 16.83 -14.90
N LEU A 60 -15.43 16.71 -14.26
CA LEU A 60 -15.63 15.87 -13.07
C LEU A 60 -15.43 14.39 -13.39
N THR A 61 -16.00 13.90 -14.49
CA THR A 61 -15.80 12.51 -14.92
C THR A 61 -14.35 12.25 -15.29
N ALA A 62 -13.70 13.16 -16.03
CA ALA A 62 -12.30 13.02 -16.41
C ALA A 62 -11.38 12.96 -15.18
N SER A 63 -11.63 13.78 -14.15
CA SER A 63 -10.84 13.77 -12.92
C SER A 63 -11.04 12.48 -12.11
N MET A 64 -12.26 11.94 -12.06
CA MET A 64 -12.55 10.66 -11.40
C MET A 64 -11.91 9.48 -12.11
N VAL A 65 -11.95 9.45 -13.45
CA VAL A 65 -11.27 8.42 -14.26
C VAL A 65 -9.76 8.49 -14.05
N ALA A 66 -9.19 9.70 -14.07
CA ALA A 66 -7.76 9.87 -13.79
C ALA A 66 -7.40 9.41 -12.37
N GLY A 67 -8.22 9.79 -11.38
CA GLY A 67 -8.06 9.37 -9.99
C GLY A 67 -8.10 7.84 -9.82
N ALA A 68 -9.02 7.16 -10.52
CA ALA A 68 -9.16 5.71 -10.46
C ALA A 68 -7.92 4.94 -10.94
N ILE A 69 -7.05 5.57 -11.73
CA ILE A 69 -5.79 4.98 -12.20
C ILE A 69 -4.63 5.46 -11.32
N VAL A 70 -4.56 6.76 -11.04
CA VAL A 70 -3.42 7.36 -10.34
C VAL A 70 -3.38 6.98 -8.86
N ILE A 71 -4.54 6.97 -8.19
CA ILE A 71 -4.64 6.65 -6.75
C ILE A 71 -4.12 5.24 -6.44
N PRO A 72 -4.58 4.15 -7.08
CA PRO A 72 -4.12 2.81 -6.72
C PRO A 72 -2.63 2.62 -7.00
N LEU A 73 -2.09 3.25 -8.05
CA LEU A 73 -0.66 3.21 -8.34
C LEU A 73 0.16 3.88 -7.24
N ILE A 74 -0.28 5.05 -6.76
CA ILE A 74 0.38 5.76 -5.67
C ILE A 74 0.24 5.02 -4.34
N ALA A 75 -0.96 4.49 -4.06
CA ALA A 75 -1.28 3.80 -2.83
C ALA A 75 -0.61 2.43 -2.72
N TYR A 76 -0.25 1.79 -3.84
CA TYR A 76 0.29 0.43 -3.90
C TYR A 76 1.41 0.17 -2.88
N PRO A 77 2.55 0.89 -2.85
CA PRO A 77 3.60 0.61 -1.88
C PRO A 77 3.19 0.87 -0.42
N PHE A 78 2.26 1.80 -0.18
CA PHE A 78 1.77 2.08 1.16
C PHE A 78 0.83 0.97 1.66
N THR A 79 0.02 0.37 0.77
CA THR A 79 -0.89 -0.71 1.17
C THR A 79 -0.13 -1.97 1.57
N TYR A 80 0.99 -2.27 0.93
CA TYR A 80 1.89 -3.35 1.35
C TYR A 80 2.48 -3.09 2.74
N MET A 81 2.98 -1.88 2.99
CA MET A 81 3.55 -1.52 4.29
C MET A 81 2.50 -1.56 5.40
N LEU A 82 1.31 -1.00 5.14
CA LEU A 82 0.22 -0.97 6.10
C LEU A 82 -0.29 -2.38 6.42
N TRP A 83 -0.45 -3.22 5.39
CA TRP A 83 -0.84 -4.61 5.57
C TRP A 83 0.20 -5.39 6.36
N GLN A 84 1.49 -5.23 6.07
CA GLN A 84 2.55 -5.92 6.81
C GLN A 84 2.57 -5.52 8.28
N ALA A 85 2.35 -4.25 8.60
CA ALA A 85 2.26 -3.79 9.97
C ALA A 85 1.04 -4.41 10.67
N PHE A 86 -0.11 -4.44 9.99
CA PHE A 86 -1.32 -5.07 10.49
C PHE A 86 -1.14 -6.58 10.72
N ASP A 87 -0.56 -7.30 9.74
CA ASP A 87 -0.26 -8.72 9.84
C ASP A 87 0.66 -9.03 11.03
N LEU A 88 1.71 -8.24 11.26
CA LEU A 88 2.61 -8.42 12.41
C LEU A 88 1.91 -8.16 13.76
N LEU A 89 0.89 -7.32 13.80
CA LEU A 89 0.08 -7.07 14.99
C LEU A 89 -0.91 -8.21 15.24
N SER A 90 -1.52 -8.76 14.19
CA SER A 90 -2.47 -9.87 14.28
C SER A 90 -1.78 -11.23 14.49
N HIS A 91 -0.64 -11.42 13.83
CA HIS A 91 0.16 -12.64 13.83
C HIS A 91 1.62 -12.30 14.19
N PRO A 92 1.91 -12.14 15.49
CA PRO A 92 3.26 -11.86 15.96
C PRO A 92 4.26 -12.90 15.41
N PRO A 93 5.45 -12.46 14.97
CA PRO A 93 6.46 -13.36 14.44
C PRO A 93 6.98 -14.31 15.51
N ALA A 94 7.15 -15.58 15.14
CA ALA A 94 7.77 -16.57 16.01
C ALA A 94 9.27 -16.27 16.18
N GLU A 95 9.85 -16.70 17.31
CA GLU A 95 11.29 -16.58 17.60
C GLU A 95 12.23 -16.96 16.43
N PRO A 96 12.05 -18.08 15.71
CA PRO A 96 12.91 -18.40 14.56
C PRO A 96 12.81 -17.36 13.43
N GLU A 97 11.62 -16.80 13.17
CA GLU A 97 11.44 -15.78 12.14
C GLU A 97 12.13 -14.46 12.52
N ILE A 98 12.12 -14.13 13.81
CA ILE A 98 12.83 -12.95 14.34
C ILE A 98 14.34 -13.16 14.21
N ALA A 99 14.85 -14.35 14.50
CA ALA A 99 16.26 -14.69 14.32
C ALA A 99 16.70 -14.55 12.86
N GLU A 100 15.93 -15.12 11.92
CA GLU A 100 16.20 -14.99 10.48
C GLU A 100 16.17 -13.52 10.01
N ALA A 101 15.23 -12.73 10.52
CA ALA A 101 15.13 -11.31 10.21
C ALA A 101 16.38 -10.55 10.69
N ARG A 102 16.86 -10.83 11.91
CA ARG A 102 18.09 -10.24 12.45
C ARG A 102 19.31 -10.57 11.62
N GLU A 103 19.47 -11.83 11.21
CA GLU A 103 20.57 -12.24 10.33
C GLU A 103 20.56 -11.51 8.98
N SER A 104 19.37 -11.32 8.42
CA SER A 104 19.21 -10.60 7.14
C SER A 104 19.61 -9.12 7.24
N LEU A 105 19.30 -8.48 8.38
CA LEU A 105 19.69 -7.10 8.66
C LEU A 105 21.19 -6.97 8.89
N GLN A 106 21.81 -7.94 9.59
CA GLN A 106 23.25 -7.98 9.80
C GLN A 106 24.03 -8.12 8.49
N LYS A 107 23.60 -9.03 7.59
CA LYS A 107 24.18 -9.15 6.24
C LYS A 107 24.08 -7.84 5.47
N SER A 108 22.91 -7.21 5.48
CA SER A 108 22.69 -5.92 4.81
C SER A 108 23.57 -4.78 5.36
N CYS A 109 23.96 -4.85 6.65
CA CYS A 109 24.88 -3.89 7.28
C CYS A 109 26.35 -4.19 6.96
N SER A 110 26.71 -5.48 6.85
CA SER A 110 28.07 -5.91 6.49
C SER A 110 28.42 -5.62 5.03
N ASP A 111 27.42 -5.55 4.15
CA ASP A 111 27.59 -5.31 2.70
C ASP A 111 27.55 -3.80 2.34
N ALA A 112 27.36 -2.92 3.32
CA ALA A 112 27.24 -1.46 3.17
C ALA A 112 28.52 -0.74 3.58
#